data_AF-A0A9D8NUU2-F1
#
_entry.id   AF-A0A9D8NUU2-F1
#
_cell.length_a   1.000
_cell.length_b   1.000
_cell.length_c   1.000
_cell.angle_alpha   90.00
_cell.angle_beta   90.00
_cell.angle_gamma   90.00
#
_symmetry.space_group_name_H-M   'P 1'
#
loop_
_entity.id
_entity.type
_entity.pdbx_description
1 polymer ?
#
loop_
_entity_poly.entity_id
_entity_poly.type
_entity_poly.pdbx_seq_one_letter_code
_entity_poly.pdbx_strand_id
1 'polypeptide(L)'
;MAAPSPDDPRERDDPDGPNGPIELAADPTIPIPPLPGTVLAADTAERLHERLAADLIAQALNCVHRFGDYHLALSGGSTPMPFYERLMTDPNYRLMPWRRTHLWIVDERRVPFEDEKSNYRHIHEIIAEHADIPAAQVHPIPAMEEDAAAQYERALRESLGWRERGQDRLDFVLLGMGDNGHTASLFPMTRVLDERERWVGLCDGPTVTPPPRVTMTYPLINAARFVGVLVVGANKAEMISRVARGKEDYHELPIKGIQPLAGELRWYLDRAACGDSTPIDPGAHPGGPRTHAPRRDEQGAPRPNEPGSPR
;
A
#
# COMPACT_ATOMS: atom_id res chain seq x y z
N MET A 1 -85.34 -20.09 -19.39
CA MET A 1 -84.74 -20.51 -18.11
C MET A 1 -83.29 -20.83 -18.42
N ALA A 2 -82.26 -20.17 -17.92
CA ALA A 2 -82.07 -19.40 -16.70
C ALA A 2 -81.21 -18.15 -16.97
N ALA A 3 -81.35 -17.12 -16.12
CA ALA A 3 -80.49 -15.96 -16.09
C ALA A 3 -79.10 -16.31 -15.51
N PRO A 4 -78.00 -15.72 -15.99
CA PRO A 4 -76.71 -15.85 -15.33
C PRO A 4 -76.64 -14.94 -14.08
N SER A 5 -76.16 -15.55 -13.00
CA SER A 5 -75.99 -14.97 -11.65
C SER A 5 -74.87 -13.93 -11.62
N PRO A 6 -74.97 -12.87 -10.78
CA PRO A 6 -73.91 -11.89 -10.62
C PRO A 6 -72.98 -12.35 -9.50
N ASP A 7 -71.73 -12.67 -9.80
CA ASP A 7 -70.66 -12.72 -8.80
C ASP A 7 -69.32 -12.45 -9.49
N ASP A 8 -68.98 -11.16 -9.51
CA ASP A 8 -67.63 -10.64 -9.67
C ASP A 8 -66.99 -10.52 -8.28
N PRO A 9 -65.92 -11.25 -8.01
CA PRO A 9 -64.90 -10.79 -7.10
C PRO A 9 -63.61 -10.55 -7.88
N ARG A 10 -63.44 -9.31 -8.33
CA ARG A 10 -62.20 -8.54 -8.34
C ARG A 10 -61.11 -9.29 -7.57
N GLU A 11 -60.11 -9.73 -8.33
CA GLU A 11 -58.83 -10.17 -7.81
C GLU A 11 -58.44 -9.27 -6.65
N ARG A 12 -58.40 -9.86 -5.45
CA ARG A 12 -57.76 -9.22 -4.31
C ARG A 12 -56.28 -9.25 -4.64
N ASP A 13 -55.78 -8.14 -5.16
CA ASP A 13 -54.36 -7.81 -5.07
C ASP A 13 -53.98 -7.99 -3.60
N ASP A 14 -53.16 -9.01 -3.35
CA ASP A 14 -52.50 -9.22 -2.07
C ASP A 14 -51.51 -8.04 -1.90
N PRO A 15 -51.74 -7.09 -0.98
CA PRO A 15 -50.85 -5.95 -0.83
C PRO A 15 -49.53 -6.33 -0.14
N ASP A 16 -49.40 -7.59 0.29
CA ASP A 16 -48.23 -8.15 0.97
C ASP A 16 -47.44 -9.12 0.06
N GLY A 17 -47.14 -8.70 -1.18
CA GLY A 17 -45.91 -9.16 -1.83
C GLY A 17 -44.71 -8.94 -0.89
N PRO A 18 -43.62 -9.72 -0.97
CA PRO A 18 -42.57 -9.72 0.06
C PRO A 18 -41.80 -8.40 0.07
N ASN A 19 -42.39 -7.37 0.68
CA ASN A 19 -41.83 -6.09 1.08
C ASN A 19 -41.16 -6.25 2.46
N GLY A 20 -40.52 -7.39 2.69
CA GLY A 20 -39.50 -7.47 3.72
C GLY A 20 -38.33 -6.57 3.30
N PRO A 21 -37.64 -5.89 4.23
CA PRO A 21 -36.39 -5.24 3.90
C PRO A 21 -35.49 -6.27 3.21
N ILE A 22 -34.90 -5.91 2.07
CA ILE A 22 -33.87 -6.73 1.42
C ILE A 22 -32.79 -6.95 2.48
N GLU A 23 -32.72 -8.16 3.02
CA GLU A 23 -31.59 -8.57 3.83
C GLU A 23 -30.38 -8.58 2.90
N LEU A 24 -29.65 -7.47 2.87
CA LEU A 24 -28.31 -7.43 2.33
C LEU A 24 -27.53 -8.44 3.18
N ALA A 25 -27.20 -9.59 2.59
CA ALA A 25 -26.27 -10.52 3.19
C ALA A 25 -25.07 -9.71 3.69
N ALA A 26 -24.74 -9.85 4.97
CA ALA A 26 -23.55 -9.21 5.52
C ALA A 26 -22.37 -9.62 4.63
N ASP A 27 -21.69 -8.62 4.05
CA ASP A 27 -20.52 -8.87 3.21
C ASP A 27 -19.58 -9.77 4.01
N PRO A 28 -19.19 -10.97 3.52
CA PRO A 28 -18.39 -11.90 4.29
C PRO A 28 -17.19 -11.16 4.87
N THR A 29 -17.05 -11.21 6.19
CA THR A 29 -15.98 -10.48 6.88
C THR A 29 -14.63 -10.98 6.36
N ILE A 30 -13.90 -10.09 5.69
CA ILE A 30 -12.59 -10.43 5.16
C ILE A 30 -11.59 -10.38 6.31
N PRO A 31 -10.82 -11.45 6.54
CA PRO A 31 -9.76 -11.43 7.54
C PRO A 31 -8.77 -10.30 7.24
N ILE A 32 -8.51 -9.43 8.22
CA ILE A 32 -7.56 -8.32 8.08
C ILE A 32 -6.27 -8.65 8.84
N PRO A 33 -5.15 -8.91 8.15
CA PRO A 33 -3.88 -9.18 8.82
C PRO A 33 -3.35 -7.93 9.55
N PRO A 34 -2.70 -8.08 10.72
CA PRO A 34 -2.12 -6.97 11.47
C PRO A 34 -0.83 -6.47 10.81
N LEU A 35 -0.97 -5.70 9.74
CA LEU A 35 0.14 -5.07 9.01
C LEU A 35 0.36 -3.62 9.49
N PRO A 36 1.58 -3.07 9.33
CA PRO A 36 1.82 -1.65 9.62
C PRO A 36 1.02 -0.74 8.67
N GLY A 37 0.53 0.38 9.18
CA GLY A 37 -0.31 1.31 8.41
C GLY A 37 -1.77 0.88 8.38
N THR A 38 -2.49 1.27 7.32
CA THR A 38 -3.90 0.89 7.11
C THR A 38 -3.99 -0.27 6.14
N VAL A 39 -4.90 -1.22 6.39
CA VAL A 39 -5.18 -2.34 5.48
C VAL A 39 -6.57 -2.19 4.93
N LEU A 40 -6.69 -2.15 3.60
CA LEU A 40 -7.94 -2.27 2.87
C LEU A 40 -7.96 -3.62 2.17
N ALA A 41 -8.88 -4.48 2.59
CA ALA A 41 -9.13 -5.75 1.92
C ALA A 41 -10.41 -5.69 1.09
N ALA A 42 -10.43 -6.39 -0.04
CA ALA A 42 -11.61 -6.58 -0.86
C ALA A 42 -11.75 -8.04 -1.30
N ASP A 43 -12.98 -8.48 -1.48
CA ASP A 43 -13.36 -9.83 -1.93
C ASP A 43 -12.94 -10.12 -3.38
N THR A 44 -12.86 -9.06 -4.19
CA THR A 44 -12.55 -9.11 -5.61
C THR A 44 -11.44 -8.10 -5.97
N ALA A 45 -10.69 -8.41 -7.03
CA ALA A 45 -9.68 -7.50 -7.56
C ALA A 45 -10.33 -6.19 -8.05
N GLU A 46 -11.54 -6.25 -8.57
CA GLU A 46 -12.31 -5.11 -9.06
C GLU A 46 -12.62 -4.11 -7.94
N ARG A 47 -13.16 -4.56 -6.81
CA ARG A 47 -13.40 -3.70 -5.64
C ARG A 47 -12.09 -3.17 -5.05
N LEU A 48 -11.01 -3.95 -5.12
CA LEU A 48 -9.70 -3.49 -4.67
C LEU A 48 -9.17 -2.36 -5.55
N HIS A 49 -9.26 -2.51 -6.87
CA HIS A 49 -8.91 -1.49 -7.86
C HIS A 49 -9.75 -0.23 -7.68
N GLU A 50 -11.04 -0.35 -7.35
CA GLU A 50 -11.90 0.81 -7.07
C GLU A 50 -11.42 1.60 -5.85
N ARG A 51 -11.06 0.91 -4.76
CA ARG A 51 -10.52 1.55 -3.55
C ARG A 51 -9.18 2.23 -3.84
N LEU A 52 -8.28 1.54 -4.54
CA LEU A 52 -6.99 2.09 -4.93
C LEU A 52 -7.14 3.31 -5.87
N ALA A 53 -8.03 3.25 -6.85
CA ALA A 53 -8.30 4.37 -7.75
C ALA A 53 -8.90 5.58 -7.02
N ALA A 54 -9.82 5.34 -6.07
CA ALA A 54 -10.41 6.42 -5.28
C ALA A 54 -9.34 7.18 -4.50
N ASP A 55 -8.41 6.46 -3.85
CA ASP A 55 -7.28 7.07 -3.15
C ASP A 55 -6.32 7.78 -4.09
N LEU A 56 -5.97 7.16 -5.23
CA LEU A 56 -5.12 7.77 -6.26
C LEU A 56 -5.71 9.11 -6.75
N ILE A 57 -7.00 9.13 -7.12
CA ILE A 57 -7.70 10.32 -7.63
C ILE A 57 -7.79 11.40 -6.54
N ALA A 58 -8.15 11.02 -5.31
CA ALA A 58 -8.22 11.96 -4.21
C ALA A 58 -6.85 12.62 -3.95
N GLN A 59 -5.77 11.84 -3.92
CA GLN A 59 -4.42 12.37 -3.75
C GLN A 59 -4.00 13.26 -4.94
N ALA A 60 -4.29 12.83 -6.18
CA ALA A 60 -3.97 13.58 -7.38
C ALA A 60 -4.66 14.95 -7.40
N LEU A 61 -5.98 14.99 -7.18
CA LEU A 61 -6.75 16.24 -7.18
C LEU A 61 -6.29 17.18 -6.05
N ASN A 62 -6.04 16.64 -4.84
CA ASN A 62 -5.56 17.44 -3.72
C ASN A 62 -4.17 18.02 -3.97
N CYS A 63 -3.25 17.23 -4.54
CA CYS A 63 -1.89 17.69 -4.84
C CYS A 63 -1.88 18.71 -5.97
N VAL A 64 -2.63 18.49 -7.05
CA VAL A 64 -2.76 19.47 -8.14
C VAL A 64 -3.40 20.76 -7.64
N HIS A 65 -4.41 20.70 -6.77
CA HIS A 65 -5.00 21.89 -6.18
C HIS A 65 -4.00 22.68 -5.33
N ARG A 66 -3.18 21.97 -4.53
CA ARG A 66 -2.27 22.59 -3.55
C ARG A 66 -0.94 23.05 -4.15
N PHE A 67 -0.39 22.27 -5.07
CA PHE A 67 0.96 22.46 -5.62
C PHE A 67 0.93 22.81 -7.11
N GLY A 68 -0.12 22.42 -7.84
CA GLY A 68 -0.21 22.64 -9.29
C GLY A 68 0.25 21.45 -10.13
N ASP A 69 0.88 20.46 -9.51
CA ASP A 69 1.27 19.18 -10.10
C ASP A 69 1.08 18.01 -9.12
N TYR A 70 1.24 16.79 -9.64
CA TYR A 70 1.14 15.55 -8.88
C TYR A 70 2.25 14.59 -9.30
N HIS A 71 3.09 14.16 -8.35
CA HIS A 71 4.19 13.24 -8.61
C HIS A 71 3.79 11.80 -8.24
N LEU A 72 3.50 11.01 -9.27
CA LEU A 72 3.10 9.61 -9.18
C LEU A 72 4.26 8.70 -9.55
N ALA A 73 4.67 7.82 -8.65
CA ALA A 73 5.66 6.77 -8.91
C ALA A 73 4.99 5.40 -8.98
N LEU A 74 5.21 4.67 -10.08
CA LEU A 74 4.59 3.39 -10.36
C LEU A 74 5.63 2.26 -10.44
N SER A 75 5.33 1.13 -9.78
CA SER A 75 6.02 -0.13 -9.99
C SER A 75 5.47 -0.87 -11.21
N GLY A 76 6.32 -1.67 -11.86
CA GLY A 76 5.86 -2.66 -12.82
C GLY A 76 5.50 -4.00 -12.17
N GLY A 77 5.50 -5.07 -12.96
CA GLY A 77 5.07 -6.41 -12.55
C GLY A 77 3.61 -6.72 -12.89
N SER A 78 3.23 -8.00 -12.88
CA SER A 78 1.93 -8.45 -13.37
C SER A 78 0.74 -8.01 -12.51
N THR A 79 0.95 -7.75 -11.23
CA THR A 79 -0.12 -7.37 -10.29
C THR A 79 -0.73 -5.98 -10.57
N PRO A 80 0.05 -4.90 -10.76
CA PRO A 80 -0.53 -3.59 -11.02
C PRO A 80 -0.96 -3.33 -12.47
N MET A 81 -0.52 -4.11 -13.46
CA MET A 81 -0.90 -3.83 -14.88
C MET A 81 -2.41 -3.84 -15.13
N PRO A 82 -3.21 -4.81 -14.63
CA PRO A 82 -4.65 -4.78 -14.81
C PRO A 82 -5.31 -3.54 -14.19
N PHE A 83 -4.74 -3.01 -13.11
CA PHE A 83 -5.18 -1.75 -12.52
C PHE A 83 -4.87 -0.57 -13.44
N TYR A 84 -3.66 -0.52 -14.02
CA TYR A 84 -3.26 0.53 -14.97
C TYR A 84 -4.13 0.54 -16.23
N GLU A 85 -4.42 -0.63 -16.80
CA GLU A 85 -5.34 -0.77 -17.93
C GLU A 85 -6.74 -0.25 -17.58
N ARG A 86 -7.23 -0.54 -16.37
CA ARG A 86 -8.52 -0.05 -15.89
C ARG A 86 -8.52 1.47 -15.74
N LEU A 87 -7.44 2.08 -15.25
CA LEU A 87 -7.31 3.55 -15.14
C LEU A 87 -7.52 4.25 -16.49
N MET A 88 -7.14 3.61 -17.60
CA MET A 88 -7.28 4.18 -18.95
C MET A 88 -8.63 3.90 -19.61
N THR A 89 -9.25 2.76 -19.28
CA THR A 89 -10.45 2.29 -19.99
C THR A 89 -11.76 2.63 -19.26
N ASP A 90 -11.74 2.69 -17.92
CA ASP A 90 -12.94 2.93 -17.11
C ASP A 90 -13.31 4.43 -17.09
N PRO A 91 -14.53 4.81 -17.54
CA PRO A 91 -15.04 6.18 -17.50
C PRO A 91 -14.92 6.88 -16.14
N ASN A 92 -14.99 6.13 -15.05
CA ASN A 92 -14.98 6.69 -13.70
C ASN A 92 -13.65 7.36 -13.34
N TYR A 93 -12.56 7.01 -14.05
CA TYR A 93 -11.22 7.51 -13.74
C TYR A 93 -10.74 8.64 -14.65
N ARG A 94 -11.62 9.15 -15.52
CA ARG A 94 -11.35 10.32 -16.40
C ARG A 94 -11.06 11.61 -15.64
N LEU A 95 -11.38 11.67 -14.34
CA LEU A 95 -11.09 12.81 -13.48
C LEU A 95 -9.60 12.93 -13.12
N MET A 96 -8.79 11.91 -13.43
CA MET A 96 -7.34 11.98 -13.19
C MET A 96 -6.71 13.17 -13.93
N PRO A 97 -5.96 14.05 -13.24
CA PRO A 97 -5.36 15.23 -13.83
C PRO A 97 -4.05 14.88 -14.56
N TRP A 98 -4.11 14.02 -15.58
CA TRP A 98 -2.94 13.50 -16.31
C TRP A 98 -2.02 14.60 -16.85
N ARG A 99 -2.59 15.70 -17.37
CA ARG A 99 -1.83 16.87 -17.86
C ARG A 99 -0.97 17.54 -16.80
N ARG A 100 -1.27 17.33 -15.51
CA ARG A 100 -0.53 17.86 -14.35
C ARG A 100 0.22 16.77 -13.57
N THR A 101 0.25 15.54 -14.09
CA THR A 101 0.89 14.41 -13.42
C THR A 101 2.31 14.22 -13.96
N HIS A 102 3.29 14.18 -13.05
CA HIS A 102 4.62 13.68 -13.32
C HIS A 102 4.65 12.19 -13.02
N LEU A 103 4.91 11.36 -14.03
CA LEU A 103 4.96 9.91 -13.95
C LEU A 103 6.40 9.44 -13.80
N TRP A 104 6.69 8.77 -12.69
CA TRP A 104 8.00 8.23 -12.33
C TRP A 104 7.93 6.70 -12.28
N ILE A 105 9.03 6.04 -12.62
CA ILE A 105 9.20 4.60 -12.45
C ILE A 105 9.89 4.32 -11.12
N VAL A 106 9.33 3.44 -10.30
CA VAL A 106 9.86 3.10 -8.95
C VAL A 106 11.19 2.35 -9.04
N ASP A 107 11.29 1.41 -9.96
CA ASP A 107 12.47 0.61 -10.19
C ASP A 107 12.50 0.10 -11.64
N GLU A 108 13.69 -0.18 -12.16
CA GLU A 108 13.85 -0.63 -13.53
C GLU A 108 14.95 -1.69 -13.68
N ARG A 109 14.72 -2.58 -14.62
CA ARG A 109 15.62 -3.63 -15.10
C ARG A 109 16.71 -2.94 -15.93
N ARG A 110 17.99 -3.29 -15.73
CA ARG A 110 19.06 -2.79 -16.61
C ARG A 110 19.00 -3.46 -17.99
N VAL A 111 18.02 -3.02 -18.78
CA VAL A 111 17.71 -3.45 -20.15
C VAL A 111 17.32 -2.20 -20.98
N PRO A 112 17.37 -2.27 -22.32
CA PRO A 112 16.82 -1.22 -23.18
C PRO A 112 15.33 -0.95 -22.90
N PHE A 113 14.85 0.25 -23.23
CA PHE A 113 13.47 0.64 -23.00
C PHE A 113 12.46 -0.20 -23.77
N GLU A 114 12.86 -0.80 -24.89
CA GLU A 114 12.00 -1.63 -25.74
C GLU A 114 11.96 -3.09 -25.29
N ASP A 115 12.76 -3.49 -24.29
CA ASP A 115 12.80 -4.86 -23.78
C ASP A 115 11.48 -5.20 -23.06
N GLU A 116 10.98 -6.43 -23.25
CA GLU A 116 9.76 -6.93 -22.59
C GLU A 116 9.88 -6.97 -21.05
N LYS A 117 11.11 -6.91 -20.52
CA LYS A 117 11.36 -6.81 -19.08
C LYS A 117 11.40 -5.36 -18.61
N SER A 118 11.30 -4.35 -19.45
CA SER A 118 11.26 -2.96 -18.99
C SER A 118 9.93 -2.66 -18.29
N ASN A 119 10.02 -2.16 -17.06
CA ASN A 119 8.85 -1.63 -16.35
C ASN A 119 8.33 -0.36 -17.05
N TYR A 120 9.25 0.51 -17.49
CA TYR A 120 8.94 1.71 -18.24
C TYR A 120 8.12 1.38 -19.49
N ARG A 121 8.54 0.39 -20.29
CA ARG A 121 7.81 -0.02 -21.51
C ARG A 121 6.34 -0.25 -21.24
N HIS A 122 6.03 -1.18 -20.32
CA HIS A 122 4.65 -1.55 -20.03
C HIS A 122 3.85 -0.37 -19.44
N ILE A 123 4.45 0.41 -18.54
CA ILE A 123 3.78 1.57 -17.94
C ILE A 123 3.55 2.66 -19.00
N HIS A 124 4.49 2.86 -19.93
CA HIS A 124 4.37 3.82 -21.02
C HIS A 124 3.27 3.41 -22.00
N GLU A 125 3.32 2.18 -22.50
CA GLU A 125 2.34 1.61 -23.42
C GLU A 125 0.92 1.65 -22.83
N ILE A 126 0.77 1.29 -21.54
CA ILE A 126 -0.55 1.30 -20.90
C ILE A 126 -0.99 2.72 -20.56
N ILE A 127 -0.17 3.52 -19.88
CA ILE A 127 -0.59 4.82 -19.33
C ILE A 127 -0.17 5.97 -20.22
N ALA A 128 1.13 6.16 -20.43
CA ALA A 128 1.65 7.40 -21.04
C ALA A 128 1.20 7.62 -22.49
N GLU A 129 0.96 6.55 -23.26
CA GLU A 129 0.46 6.64 -24.64
C GLU A 129 -1.03 7.01 -24.73
N HIS A 130 -1.78 6.77 -23.65
CA HIS A 130 -3.24 6.92 -23.63
C HIS A 130 -3.70 8.06 -22.71
N ALA A 131 -2.89 8.40 -21.72
CA ALA A 131 -3.07 9.56 -20.86
C ALA A 131 -2.42 10.77 -21.53
N ASP A 132 -3.10 11.91 -21.54
CA ASP A 132 -2.57 13.20 -22.05
C ASP A 132 -1.45 13.78 -21.14
N ILE A 133 -0.50 12.97 -20.69
CA ILE A 133 0.66 13.38 -19.90
C ILE A 133 1.67 14.03 -20.86
N PRO A 134 2.11 15.27 -20.63
CA PRO A 134 3.17 15.87 -21.40
C PRO A 134 4.44 15.00 -21.36
N ALA A 135 5.11 14.80 -22.49
CA ALA A 135 6.29 13.93 -22.56
C ALA A 135 7.40 14.34 -21.57
N ALA A 136 7.56 15.64 -21.29
CA ALA A 136 8.50 16.15 -20.29
C ALA A 136 8.15 15.80 -18.83
N GLN A 137 6.94 15.27 -18.60
CA GLN A 137 6.45 14.82 -17.31
C GLN A 137 6.49 13.28 -17.18
N VAL A 138 7.00 12.57 -18.18
CA VAL A 138 7.23 11.12 -18.12
C VAL A 138 8.72 10.88 -17.90
N HIS A 139 9.06 10.22 -16.79
CA HIS A 139 10.44 10.11 -16.31
C HIS A 139 10.90 8.64 -16.31
N PRO A 140 11.43 8.13 -17.44
CA PRO A 140 12.08 6.81 -17.46
C PRO A 140 13.36 6.80 -16.63
N ILE A 141 13.70 5.64 -16.06
CA ILE A 141 15.03 5.41 -15.48
C ILE A 141 15.99 5.04 -16.62
N PRO A 142 17.08 5.76 -16.87
CA PRO A 142 18.05 5.43 -17.92
C PRO A 142 18.94 4.25 -17.51
N ALA A 143 18.34 3.07 -17.27
CA ALA A 143 18.95 1.96 -16.54
C ALA A 143 20.18 1.33 -17.24
N MET A 144 20.35 1.57 -18.53
CA MET A 144 21.51 1.12 -19.31
C MET A 144 22.75 1.98 -19.06
N GLU A 145 22.58 3.23 -18.64
CA GLU A 145 23.70 4.12 -18.34
C GLU A 145 24.47 3.65 -17.09
N GLU A 146 25.76 3.98 -17.02
CA GLU A 146 26.60 3.61 -15.87
C GLU A 146 26.22 4.38 -14.59
N ASP A 147 25.89 5.66 -14.74
CA ASP A 147 25.48 6.57 -13.66
C ASP A 147 23.96 6.74 -13.56
N ALA A 148 23.18 5.77 -14.06
CA ALA A 148 21.72 5.79 -14.13
C ALA A 148 21.04 6.25 -12.82
N ALA A 149 21.50 5.71 -11.68
CA ALA A 149 20.98 6.09 -10.37
C ALA A 149 21.21 7.56 -10.03
N ALA A 150 22.39 8.10 -10.34
CA ALA A 150 22.72 9.50 -10.10
C ALA A 150 21.94 10.43 -11.04
N GLN A 151 21.79 10.06 -12.32
CA GLN A 151 21.00 10.83 -13.28
C GLN A 151 19.53 10.92 -12.86
N TYR A 152 18.94 9.77 -12.48
CA TYR A 152 17.53 9.72 -12.09
C TYR A 152 17.28 10.44 -10.76
N GLU A 153 18.18 10.30 -9.78
CA GLU A 153 18.10 11.07 -8.53
C GLU A 153 18.16 12.58 -8.77
N ARG A 154 19.02 13.04 -9.68
CA ARG A 154 19.09 14.46 -10.05
C ARG A 154 17.76 14.94 -10.64
N ALA A 155 17.18 14.20 -11.58
CA ALA A 155 15.90 14.55 -12.18
C ALA A 155 14.77 14.64 -11.13
N LEU A 156 14.74 13.71 -10.17
CA LEU A 156 13.82 13.74 -9.03
C LEU A 156 14.02 15.00 -8.18
N ARG A 157 15.27 15.31 -7.81
CA ARG A 157 15.59 16.49 -6.98
C ARG A 157 15.24 17.80 -7.69
N GLU A 158 15.53 17.92 -8.97
CA GLU A 158 15.19 19.09 -9.77
C GLU A 158 13.66 19.27 -9.89
N SER A 159 12.94 18.17 -10.13
CA SER A 159 11.49 18.20 -10.30
C SER A 159 10.72 18.42 -8.99
N LEU A 160 11.26 17.98 -7.85
CA LEU A 160 10.62 18.14 -6.54
C LEU A 160 11.09 19.40 -5.79
N GLY A 161 12.29 19.90 -6.09
CA GLY A 161 12.97 20.94 -5.31
C GLY A 161 12.39 22.34 -5.45
N TRP A 162 11.47 22.59 -6.39
CA TRP A 162 10.76 23.86 -6.49
C TRP A 162 9.64 24.00 -5.44
N ARG A 163 9.15 22.88 -4.88
CA ARG A 163 8.16 22.88 -3.80
C ARG A 163 8.79 23.36 -2.50
N GLU A 164 7.97 23.90 -1.61
CA GLU A 164 8.42 24.33 -0.27
C GLU A 164 9.12 23.19 0.48
N ARG A 165 10.10 23.53 1.32
CA ARG A 165 10.85 22.55 2.11
C ARG A 165 9.92 21.67 2.94
N GLY A 166 10.10 20.34 2.87
CA GLY A 166 9.23 19.36 3.51
C GLY A 166 8.01 18.97 2.66
N GLN A 167 7.84 19.60 1.49
CA GLN A 167 6.86 19.25 0.46
C GLN A 167 7.52 18.70 -0.82
N ASP A 168 8.86 18.71 -0.87
CA ASP A 168 9.77 18.21 -1.90
C ASP A 168 9.87 16.67 -1.90
N ARG A 169 8.72 16.00 -1.99
CA ARG A 169 8.57 14.55 -1.95
C ARG A 169 7.53 14.05 -2.94
N LEU A 170 7.62 12.77 -3.30
CA LEU A 170 6.61 12.11 -4.13
C LEU A 170 5.24 12.15 -3.44
N ASP A 171 4.20 12.34 -4.24
CA ASP A 171 2.83 12.42 -3.71
C ASP A 171 2.21 11.05 -3.56
N PHE A 172 2.51 10.12 -4.47
CA PHE A 172 2.02 8.76 -4.41
C PHE A 172 3.05 7.79 -4.96
N VAL A 173 3.35 6.73 -4.20
CA VAL A 173 4.18 5.62 -4.63
C VAL A 173 3.36 4.35 -4.58
N LEU A 174 3.13 3.72 -5.73
CA LEU A 174 2.48 2.41 -5.79
C LEU A 174 3.54 1.31 -5.88
N LEU A 175 3.56 0.46 -4.86
CA LEU A 175 4.46 -0.68 -4.72
C LEU A 175 3.72 -2.00 -4.88
N GLY A 176 4.45 -3.02 -5.33
CA GLY A 176 4.05 -4.42 -5.21
C GLY A 176 4.92 -5.15 -4.18
N MET A 177 4.56 -6.41 -3.87
CA MET A 177 5.36 -7.28 -3.02
C MET A 177 5.67 -8.61 -3.73
N GLY A 178 6.95 -8.92 -3.89
CA GLY A 178 7.41 -10.19 -4.42
C GLY A 178 7.28 -11.35 -3.43
N ASP A 179 7.47 -12.58 -3.91
CA ASP A 179 7.27 -13.80 -3.12
C ASP A 179 8.33 -14.00 -2.01
N ASN A 180 9.42 -13.23 -2.05
CA ASN A 180 10.45 -13.18 -1.01
C ASN A 180 10.36 -11.90 -0.14
N GLY A 181 9.26 -11.15 -0.23
CA GLY A 181 9.06 -9.92 0.54
C GLY A 181 9.81 -8.70 0.00
N HIS A 182 10.45 -8.80 -1.18
CA HIS A 182 11.00 -7.62 -1.87
C HIS A 182 9.88 -6.68 -2.32
N THR A 183 10.21 -5.40 -2.45
CA THR A 183 9.38 -4.35 -3.02
C THR A 183 10.28 -3.41 -3.82
N ALA A 184 9.74 -2.71 -4.84
CA ALA A 184 10.58 -2.06 -5.84
C ALA A 184 11.63 -3.07 -6.35
N SER A 185 12.90 -2.68 -6.36
CA SER A 185 14.01 -3.63 -6.47
C SER A 185 14.87 -3.66 -5.19
N LEU A 186 14.22 -3.61 -4.03
CA LEU A 186 14.84 -3.81 -2.72
C LEU A 186 14.75 -5.29 -2.33
N PHE A 187 15.75 -6.08 -2.75
CA PHE A 187 15.77 -7.53 -2.54
C PHE A 187 16.41 -7.92 -1.20
N PRO A 188 16.01 -9.06 -0.59
CA PRO A 188 16.60 -9.52 0.66
C PRO A 188 18.12 -9.62 0.60
N MET A 189 18.78 -9.22 1.69
CA MET A 189 20.24 -9.30 1.87
C MET A 189 21.08 -8.53 0.83
N THR A 190 20.49 -7.54 0.14
CA THR A 190 21.22 -6.69 -0.81
C THR A 190 21.74 -5.41 -0.14
N ARG A 191 22.84 -4.87 -0.66
CA ARG A 191 23.49 -3.67 -0.08
C ARG A 191 22.64 -2.41 -0.14
N VAL A 192 21.73 -2.31 -1.12
CA VAL A 192 20.84 -1.14 -1.27
C VAL A 192 19.90 -0.97 -0.07
N LEU A 193 19.65 -2.03 0.71
CA LEU A 193 18.86 -1.97 1.94
C LEU A 193 19.54 -1.14 3.04
N ASP A 194 20.86 -0.93 2.96
CA ASP A 194 21.65 -0.12 3.90
C ASP A 194 21.71 1.36 3.51
N GLU A 195 21.17 1.76 2.37
CA GLU A 195 21.20 3.15 1.92
C GLU A 195 20.33 4.05 2.81
N ARG A 196 20.87 5.21 3.22
CA ARG A 196 20.23 6.16 4.16
C ARG A 196 20.16 7.59 3.64
N GLU A 197 20.88 7.91 2.56
CA GLU A 197 21.03 9.27 2.04
C GLU A 197 20.56 9.38 0.59
N ARG A 198 21.00 8.45 -0.27
CA ARG A 198 20.66 8.46 -1.70
C ARG A 198 19.20 8.13 -1.90
N TRP A 199 18.57 8.76 -2.88
CA TRP A 199 17.16 8.53 -3.26
C TRP A 199 17.01 7.37 -4.24
N VAL A 200 18.06 7.09 -5.00
CA VAL A 200 18.09 6.05 -6.03
C VAL A 200 19.40 5.29 -5.91
N GLY A 201 19.34 3.97 -6.01
CA GLY A 201 20.50 3.08 -5.88
C GLY A 201 20.49 1.96 -6.92
N LEU A 202 21.63 1.27 -7.03
CA LEU A 202 21.74 0.03 -7.78
C LEU A 202 21.43 -1.14 -6.86
N CYS A 203 20.67 -2.11 -7.37
CA CYS A 203 20.45 -3.38 -6.70
C CYS A 203 20.95 -4.52 -7.58
N ASP A 204 21.93 -5.25 -7.06
CA ASP A 204 22.49 -6.46 -7.63
C ASP A 204 22.72 -7.50 -6.54
N GLY A 205 23.12 -8.70 -6.95
CA GLY A 205 23.48 -9.78 -6.05
C GLY A 205 22.71 -11.07 -6.32
N PRO A 206 23.04 -12.14 -5.57
CA PRO A 206 22.53 -13.48 -5.84
C PRO A 206 21.03 -13.64 -5.56
N THR A 207 20.45 -12.79 -4.72
CA THR A 207 19.01 -12.77 -4.40
C THR A 207 18.20 -11.94 -5.40
N VAL A 208 18.87 -11.15 -6.25
CA VAL A 208 18.24 -10.34 -7.30
C VAL A 208 17.99 -11.21 -8.51
N THR A 209 16.75 -11.25 -8.99
CA THR A 209 16.44 -11.90 -10.27
C THR A 209 17.14 -11.12 -11.39
N PRO A 210 18.09 -11.73 -12.14
CA PRO A 210 18.82 -11.01 -13.18
C PRO A 210 17.89 -10.39 -14.23
N PRO A 211 18.26 -9.25 -14.85
CA PRO A 211 19.53 -8.51 -14.69
C PRO A 211 19.63 -7.73 -13.37
N PRO A 212 20.70 -6.96 -13.11
CA PRO A 212 20.70 -5.93 -12.07
C PRO A 212 19.57 -4.90 -12.25
N ARG A 213 19.33 -4.11 -11.22
CA ARG A 213 18.23 -3.15 -11.15
C ARG A 213 18.73 -1.77 -10.74
N VAL A 214 18.01 -0.74 -11.14
CA VAL A 214 18.08 0.61 -10.57
C VAL A 214 16.77 0.83 -9.79
N THR A 215 16.82 1.35 -8.57
CA THR A 215 15.64 1.40 -7.69
C THR A 215 15.60 2.66 -6.86
N MET A 216 14.40 3.17 -6.60
CA MET A 216 14.17 4.07 -5.47
C MET A 216 14.51 3.34 -4.16
N THR A 217 15.08 4.09 -3.22
CA THR A 217 15.55 3.59 -1.93
C THR A 217 14.58 3.97 -0.80
N TYR A 218 14.80 3.44 0.41
CA TYR A 218 13.97 3.79 1.58
C TYR A 218 13.90 5.30 1.86
N PRO A 219 15.01 6.09 1.81
CA PRO A 219 14.94 7.54 2.00
C PRO A 219 13.89 8.24 1.15
N LEU A 220 13.78 7.91 -0.15
CA LEU A 220 12.79 8.53 -1.03
C LEU A 220 11.39 7.97 -0.81
N ILE A 221 11.26 6.64 -0.77
CA ILE A 221 9.95 5.99 -0.64
C ILE A 221 9.28 6.38 0.68
N ASN A 222 10.01 6.37 1.80
CA ASN A 222 9.47 6.72 3.11
C ASN A 222 9.26 8.24 3.30
N ALA A 223 9.78 9.08 2.39
CA ALA A 223 9.45 10.49 2.37
C ALA A 223 8.10 10.78 1.69
N ALA A 224 7.57 9.85 0.88
CA ALA A 224 6.36 10.05 0.10
C ALA A 224 5.14 10.40 0.97
N ARG A 225 4.19 11.15 0.40
CA ARG A 225 2.94 11.48 1.09
C ARG A 225 2.04 10.28 1.28
N PHE A 226 2.01 9.41 0.28
CA PHE A 226 1.19 8.22 0.26
C PHE A 226 1.98 7.07 -0.36
N VAL A 227 2.05 5.95 0.34
CA VAL A 227 2.62 4.70 -0.17
C VAL A 227 1.53 3.64 -0.17
N GLY A 228 1.12 3.23 -1.37
CA GLY A 228 0.20 2.12 -1.58
C GLY A 228 0.98 0.83 -1.83
N VAL A 229 0.62 -0.26 -1.17
CA VAL A 229 1.18 -1.59 -1.42
C VAL A 229 0.07 -2.50 -1.93
N LEU A 230 0.10 -2.84 -3.21
CA LEU A 230 -0.89 -3.70 -3.86
C LEU A 230 -0.40 -5.15 -3.83
N VAL A 231 -1.17 -6.02 -3.19
CA VAL A 231 -0.85 -7.45 -3.06
C VAL A 231 -2.11 -8.27 -3.35
N VAL A 232 -2.05 -9.07 -4.41
CA VAL A 232 -3.20 -9.83 -4.91
C VAL A 232 -2.79 -11.28 -5.11
N GLY A 233 -3.67 -12.21 -4.73
CA GLY A 233 -3.57 -13.63 -5.02
C GLY A 233 -3.14 -14.48 -3.82
N ALA A 234 -3.62 -15.73 -3.82
CA ALA A 234 -3.39 -16.71 -2.75
C ALA A 234 -1.90 -17.04 -2.54
N ASN A 235 -1.07 -16.94 -3.58
CA ASN A 235 0.37 -17.16 -3.47
C ASN A 235 1.06 -16.12 -2.54
N LYS A 236 0.38 -15.02 -2.21
CA LYS A 236 0.90 -13.99 -1.31
C LYS A 236 0.51 -14.20 0.15
N ALA A 237 -0.45 -15.08 0.45
CA ALA A 237 -1.00 -15.26 1.79
C ALA A 237 0.05 -15.65 2.84
N GLU A 238 0.95 -16.57 2.48
CA GLU A 238 2.03 -16.98 3.38
C GLU A 238 2.97 -15.81 3.68
N MET A 239 3.34 -15.03 2.66
CA MET A 239 4.22 -13.88 2.83
C MET A 239 3.55 -12.78 3.67
N ILE A 240 2.27 -12.49 3.43
CA ILE A 240 1.49 -11.56 4.26
C ILE A 240 1.45 -12.01 5.73
N SER A 241 1.21 -13.30 5.98
CA SER A 241 1.24 -13.86 7.34
C SER A 241 2.63 -13.70 7.97
N ARG A 242 3.70 -13.91 7.19
CA ARG A 242 5.08 -13.76 7.64
C ARG A 242 5.38 -12.32 8.05
N VAL A 243 5.01 -11.34 7.22
CA VAL A 243 5.14 -9.90 7.51
C VAL A 243 4.36 -9.54 8.79
N ALA A 244 3.11 -10.02 8.91
CA ALA A 244 2.24 -9.75 10.06
C ALA A 244 2.77 -10.33 11.39
N ARG A 245 3.47 -11.47 11.36
CA ARG A 245 4.13 -12.04 12.55
C ARG A 245 5.32 -11.21 13.02
N GLY A 246 5.93 -10.45 12.12
CA GLY A 246 6.92 -9.44 12.46
C GLY A 246 8.25 -9.95 13.00
N LYS A 247 8.63 -11.23 12.81
CA LYS A 247 9.83 -11.84 13.41
C LYS A 247 11.14 -11.38 12.75
N GLU A 248 11.13 -11.25 11.44
CA GLU A 248 12.30 -10.91 10.61
C GLU A 248 12.51 -9.40 10.51
N ASP A 249 13.72 -8.92 10.29
CA ASP A 249 13.98 -7.50 10.02
C ASP A 249 13.81 -7.13 8.53
N TYR A 250 14.15 -5.89 8.15
CA TYR A 250 14.04 -5.44 6.76
C TYR A 250 15.18 -5.94 5.86
N HIS A 251 16.25 -6.53 6.39
CA HIS A 251 17.25 -7.21 5.57
C HIS A 251 16.70 -8.53 5.03
N GLU A 252 15.97 -9.25 5.87
CA GLU A 252 15.31 -10.51 5.52
C GLU A 252 13.98 -10.30 4.77
N LEU A 253 13.18 -9.31 5.18
CA LEU A 253 11.90 -8.94 4.57
C LEU A 253 11.86 -7.44 4.22
N PRO A 254 12.39 -7.04 3.06
CA PRO A 254 12.53 -5.62 2.66
C PRO A 254 11.26 -4.78 2.73
N ILE A 255 10.09 -5.35 2.45
CA ILE A 255 8.82 -4.63 2.59
C ILE A 255 8.61 -4.03 3.99
N LYS A 256 9.20 -4.61 5.05
CA LYS A 256 9.15 -4.06 6.41
C LYS A 256 9.93 -2.76 6.59
N GLY A 257 10.84 -2.44 5.67
CA GLY A 257 11.55 -1.16 5.61
C GLY A 257 10.69 -0.01 5.08
N ILE A 258 9.51 -0.29 4.54
CA ILE A 258 8.54 0.73 4.12
C ILE A 258 7.81 1.26 5.34
N GLN A 259 8.23 2.44 5.79
CA GLN A 259 7.73 3.12 6.99
C GLN A 259 7.69 4.63 6.71
N PRO A 260 6.66 5.12 6.00
CA PRO A 260 6.53 6.54 5.69
C PRO A 260 6.60 7.41 6.95
N LEU A 261 7.47 8.43 6.95
CA LEU A 261 7.77 9.24 8.14
C LEU A 261 6.68 10.26 8.45
N ALA A 262 6.20 10.95 7.42
CA ALA A 262 5.17 11.99 7.49
C ALA A 262 4.12 11.80 6.38
N GLY A 263 3.86 10.53 6.05
CA GLY A 263 2.95 10.10 5.00
C GLY A 263 2.11 8.92 5.47
N GLU A 264 1.24 8.45 4.59
CA GLU A 264 0.38 7.30 4.83
C GLU A 264 0.97 6.03 4.21
N LEU A 265 0.86 4.92 4.92
CA LEU A 265 1.06 3.58 4.38
C LEU A 265 -0.29 2.88 4.30
N ARG A 266 -0.63 2.40 3.10
CA ARG A 266 -1.86 1.65 2.87
C ARG A 266 -1.60 0.37 2.09
N TRP A 267 -2.09 -0.74 2.63
CA TRP A 267 -2.08 -2.04 1.98
C TRP A 267 -3.41 -2.28 1.30
N TYR A 268 -3.36 -2.74 0.06
CA TYR A 268 -4.50 -3.16 -0.73
C TYR A 268 -4.36 -4.66 -0.96
N LEU A 269 -5.19 -5.44 -0.24
CA LEU A 269 -5.17 -6.89 -0.27
C LEU A 269 -6.45 -7.43 -0.90
N ASP A 270 -6.36 -8.43 -1.77
CA ASP A 270 -7.53 -9.24 -2.08
C ASP A 270 -7.77 -10.28 -0.97
N ARG A 271 -8.98 -10.84 -0.92
CA ARG A 271 -9.35 -11.86 0.08
C ARG A 271 -8.39 -13.05 0.04
N ALA A 272 -7.88 -13.41 -1.13
CA ALA A 272 -6.94 -14.51 -1.28
C ALA A 272 -5.58 -14.21 -0.62
N ALA A 273 -5.05 -12.99 -0.75
CA ALA A 273 -3.80 -12.57 -0.11
C ALA A 273 -3.92 -12.40 1.41
N CYS A 274 -5.11 -12.15 1.95
CA CYS A 274 -5.31 -12.09 3.41
C CYS A 274 -5.10 -13.44 4.12
N GLY A 275 -5.28 -14.56 3.41
CA GLY A 275 -5.27 -15.90 3.99
C GLY A 275 -6.30 -16.08 5.12
N ASP A 276 -6.08 -17.05 6.00
CA ASP A 276 -6.97 -17.33 7.15
C ASP A 276 -6.69 -16.45 8.38
N SER A 277 -6.17 -15.23 8.19
CA SER A 277 -5.74 -14.38 9.32
C SER A 277 -6.91 -14.02 10.24
N THR A 278 -6.87 -14.41 11.51
CA THR A 278 -8.00 -14.17 12.44
C THR A 278 -8.27 -12.67 12.57
N PRO A 279 -9.53 -12.19 12.47
CA PRO A 279 -9.85 -10.77 12.67
C PRO A 279 -9.37 -10.28 14.04
N ILE A 280 -8.82 -9.06 14.08
CA ILE A 280 -8.51 -8.38 15.33
C ILE A 280 -9.83 -8.00 16.01
N ASP A 281 -10.01 -8.42 17.25
CA ASP A 281 -11.07 -7.90 18.13
C ASP A 281 -10.80 -6.40 18.38
N PRO A 282 -11.70 -5.48 17.98
CA PRO A 282 -11.52 -4.05 18.19
C PRO A 282 -11.42 -3.64 19.68
N GLY A 283 -11.61 -4.55 20.64
CA GLY A 283 -11.48 -4.31 22.07
C GLY A 283 -10.09 -4.57 22.69
N ALA A 284 -9.10 -5.09 21.95
CA ALA A 284 -7.81 -5.44 22.53
C ALA A 284 -6.86 -4.23 22.63
N HIS A 285 -6.91 -3.50 23.74
CA HIS A 285 -5.87 -2.53 24.09
C HIS A 285 -4.49 -3.22 24.23
N PRO A 286 -3.40 -2.66 23.66
CA PRO A 286 -2.07 -3.18 23.90
C PRO A 286 -1.73 -2.99 25.38
N GLY A 287 -1.62 -4.11 26.10
CA GLY A 287 -1.28 -4.13 27.52
C GLY A 287 0.05 -3.41 27.75
N GLY A 288 0.00 -2.31 28.51
CA GLY A 288 1.19 -1.61 28.99
C GLY A 288 2.10 -2.53 29.83
N PRO A 289 3.37 -2.15 30.00
CA PRO A 289 4.36 -2.99 30.66
C PRO A 289 3.94 -3.28 32.10
N ARG A 290 3.82 -4.57 32.44
CA ARG A 290 3.61 -5.02 33.82
C ARG A 290 4.86 -4.67 34.63
N THR A 291 4.77 -3.63 35.45
CA THR A 291 5.78 -3.33 36.47
C THR A 291 5.77 -4.44 37.51
N HIS A 292 6.85 -5.23 37.57
CA HIS A 292 7.11 -6.10 38.72
C HIS A 292 7.51 -5.23 39.92
N ALA A 293 6.57 -5.02 40.84
CA ALA A 293 6.88 -4.57 42.19
C ALA A 293 7.41 -5.76 43.03
N PRO A 294 8.48 -5.60 43.82
CA PRO A 294 8.97 -6.66 44.68
C PRO A 294 8.01 -6.88 45.86
N ARG A 295 7.67 -8.15 46.12
CA ARG A 295 6.89 -8.55 47.29
C ARG A 295 7.68 -8.23 48.56
N ARG A 296 7.05 -7.51 49.48
CA ARG A 296 7.47 -7.39 50.87
C ARG A 296 7.03 -8.66 51.59
N ASP A 297 7.99 -9.43 52.09
CA ASP A 297 7.74 -10.48 53.05
C ASP A 297 7.68 -9.86 54.45
N GLU A 298 6.46 -9.79 55.01
CA GLU A 298 6.23 -9.61 56.43
C GLU A 298 6.38 -10.96 57.13
N GLN A 299 7.34 -11.06 58.06
CA GLN A 299 7.30 -12.05 59.13
C GLN A 299 8.23 -11.65 60.28
N GLY A 300 7.64 -11.41 61.45
CA GLY A 300 8.30 -11.65 62.75
C GLY A 300 8.76 -10.43 63.55
N ALA A 301 7.84 -9.80 64.29
CA ALA A 301 8.18 -9.14 65.56
C ALA A 301 7.97 -10.16 66.72
N PRO A 302 8.88 -10.21 67.71
CA PRO A 302 8.61 -9.66 69.06
C PRO A 302 9.88 -8.98 69.65
N ARG A 303 9.92 -8.12 70.68
CA ARG A 303 9.06 -7.64 71.78
C ARG A 303 9.71 -6.32 72.29
N PRO A 304 9.01 -5.47 73.07
CA PRO A 304 9.53 -4.18 73.54
C PRO A 304 10.30 -4.32 74.85
N ASN A 305 11.37 -3.52 75.02
CA ASN A 305 11.97 -3.23 76.33
C ASN A 305 11.45 -1.88 76.84
N GLU A 306 10.96 -1.89 78.07
CA GLU A 306 10.41 -0.77 78.83
C GLU A 306 11.50 0.15 79.47
N PRO A 307 11.11 1.32 80.02
CA PRO A 307 11.95 2.52 80.07
C PRO A 307 12.64 2.75 81.43
N GLY A 308 13.73 3.53 81.40
CA GLY A 308 14.38 4.11 82.58
C GLY A 308 14.82 5.55 82.30
N SER A 309 14.29 6.47 83.09
CA SER A 309 14.32 7.93 82.94
C SER A 309 15.58 8.55 83.64
N PRO A 310 15.70 9.88 83.85
CA PRO A 310 16.75 10.72 83.26
C PRO A 310 17.81 11.24 84.26
N ARG A 311 18.94 11.74 83.73
CA ARG A 311 19.67 12.93 84.18
C ARG A 311 20.73 13.33 83.16
#